data_AF-A0A8T7EWY2-F1
#
_entry.id   AF-A0A8T7EWY2-F1
#
_cell.length_a   1.000
_cell.length_b   1.000
_cell.length_c   1.000
_cell.angle_alpha   90.00
_cell.angle_beta   90.00
_cell.angle_gamma   90.00
#
_symmetry.space_group_name_H-M   'P 1'
#
loop_
_entity.id
_entity.type
_entity.pdbx_description
1 polymer ?
#
loop_
_entity_poly.entity_id
_entity_poly.type
_entity_poly.pdbx_seq_one_letter_code
_entity_poly.pdbx_strand_id
1 'polypeptide(L)'
;MSGTPALRLAREALAGAVVSQVRGILNGTTNYMLSLMEQGRAYDDVLAEAQRLGYAEADPTADVDGWDAAGKLLILASALFGRTFKLADLDVRGIRDLTPEDLRAAAADGMRYKLIAEASQAGGSVQPVKLPVSHPLAGVSGANNAVTFTTDVLGDVTLVGVGAGGLQTGFAVLSDLLALHRHA
;
A
#
# COMPACT_ATOMS: atom_id res chain seq x y z
N MET A 1 -2.49 -1.48 8.09
CA MET A 1 -1.20 -2.13 7.80
C MET A 1 -0.78 -2.94 9.02
N SER A 2 -1.44 -4.06 9.31
CA SER A 2 -1.21 -5.01 10.43
C SER A 2 -0.21 -4.60 11.53
N GLY A 3 -0.47 -3.52 12.27
CA GLY A 3 0.38 -3.06 13.38
C GLY A 3 1.23 -1.82 13.11
N THR A 4 1.60 -1.56 11.85
CA THR A 4 2.20 -0.28 11.44
C THR A 4 1.18 0.86 11.62
N PRO A 5 1.48 1.90 12.43
CA PRO A 5 0.47 2.82 12.98
C PRO A 5 0.06 3.94 12.01
N ALA A 6 -0.31 3.60 10.77
CA ALA A 6 -0.62 4.57 9.72
C ALA A 6 -1.76 5.53 10.09
N LEU A 7 -2.87 5.02 10.65
CA LEU A 7 -4.01 5.84 11.07
C LEU A 7 -3.69 6.75 12.26
N ARG A 8 -2.90 6.26 13.23
CA ARG A 8 -2.46 7.08 14.37
C ARG A 8 -1.49 8.16 13.93
N LEU A 9 -0.51 7.83 13.08
CA LEU A 9 0.41 8.82 12.50
C LEU A 9 -0.39 9.94 11.83
N ALA A 10 -1.33 9.58 10.96
CA ALA A 10 -2.22 10.50 10.28
C ALA A 10 -3.07 11.38 11.22
N ARG A 11 -3.70 10.79 12.23
CA ARG A 11 -4.70 11.49 13.07
C ARG A 11 -4.11 12.24 14.26
N GLU A 12 -2.99 11.76 14.80
CA GLU A 12 -2.44 12.27 16.07
C GLU A 12 -1.11 12.99 15.81
N ALA A 13 -0.13 12.28 15.25
CA ALA A 13 1.22 12.84 15.10
C ALA A 13 1.32 13.89 13.98
N LEU A 14 0.49 13.79 12.95
CA LEU A 14 0.38 14.79 11.86
C LEU A 14 -0.76 15.80 12.08
N ALA A 15 -1.40 15.83 13.26
CA ALA A 15 -2.53 16.71 13.53
C ALA A 15 -2.21 18.22 13.40
N GLY A 16 -0.93 18.59 13.46
CA GLY A 16 -0.45 19.97 13.26
C GLY A 16 -0.22 20.37 11.80
N ALA A 17 -0.44 19.47 10.83
CA ALA A 17 -0.25 19.72 9.41
C ALA A 17 -1.51 19.36 8.61
N VAL A 18 -1.69 20.00 7.45
CA VAL A 18 -2.74 19.65 6.50
C VAL A 18 -2.21 18.57 5.56
N VAL A 19 -2.79 17.38 5.64
CA VAL A 19 -2.52 16.30 4.68
C VAL A 19 -3.32 16.56 3.41
N SER A 20 -2.64 16.77 2.29
CA SER A 20 -3.25 17.04 0.98
C SER A 20 -3.42 15.78 0.12
N GLN A 21 -2.54 14.78 0.32
CA GLN A 21 -2.55 13.52 -0.41
C GLN A 21 -2.04 12.38 0.47
N VAL A 22 -2.56 11.19 0.23
CA VAL A 22 -1.99 9.93 0.72
C VAL A 22 -1.66 9.04 -0.48
N ARG A 23 -0.49 8.39 -0.46
CA ARG A 23 -0.04 7.41 -1.46
C ARG A 23 0.53 6.21 -0.75
N GLY A 24 0.32 4.99 -1.20
CA GLY A 24 0.83 3.84 -0.50
C GLY A 24 0.85 2.53 -1.27
N ILE A 25 1.73 1.66 -0.82
CA ILE A 25 1.75 0.23 -1.15
C ILE A 25 0.98 -0.44 -0.01
N LEU A 26 -0.29 -0.75 -0.26
CA LEU A 26 -1.22 -1.22 0.78
C LEU A 26 -1.47 -2.74 0.74
N ASN A 27 -0.91 -3.42 -0.26
CA ASN A 27 -1.04 -4.86 -0.46
C ASN A 27 0.35 -5.51 -0.60
N GLY A 28 0.68 -6.40 0.34
CA GLY A 28 2.00 -7.02 0.40
C GLY A 28 2.19 -8.08 -0.69
N THR A 29 1.12 -8.78 -1.08
CA THR A 29 1.12 -9.83 -2.10
C THR A 29 1.56 -9.28 -3.45
N THR A 30 0.89 -8.24 -3.93
CA THR A 30 1.24 -7.56 -5.19
C THR A 30 2.62 -6.93 -5.14
N ASN A 31 3.04 -6.34 -4.01
CA ASN A 31 4.40 -5.80 -3.88
C ASN A 31 5.47 -6.90 -3.94
N TYR A 32 5.21 -8.05 -3.32
CA TYR A 32 6.06 -9.23 -3.40
C TYR A 32 6.15 -9.73 -4.84
N MET A 33 5.01 -9.87 -5.53
CA MET A 33 4.95 -10.33 -6.92
C MET A 33 5.73 -9.41 -7.86
N LEU A 34 5.48 -8.10 -7.82
CA LEU A 34 6.19 -7.11 -8.64
C LEU A 34 7.71 -7.14 -8.37
N SER A 35 8.12 -7.33 -7.11
CA SER A 35 9.54 -7.41 -6.74
C SER A 35 10.26 -8.61 -7.37
N LEU A 36 9.58 -9.74 -7.55
CA LEU A 36 10.13 -10.94 -8.20
C LEU A 36 10.02 -10.89 -9.72
N MET A 37 8.94 -10.33 -10.25
CA MET A 37 8.78 -10.12 -11.70
C MET A 37 9.83 -9.13 -12.24
N GLU A 38 10.23 -8.12 -11.45
CA GLU A 38 11.36 -7.23 -11.79
C GLU A 38 12.67 -8.01 -12.00
N GLN A 39 12.84 -9.15 -11.33
CA GLN A 39 14.00 -10.04 -11.49
C GLN A 39 13.89 -10.97 -12.71
N GLY A 40 12.85 -10.79 -13.54
CA GLY A 40 12.62 -11.56 -14.77
C GLY A 40 11.80 -12.83 -14.60
N ARG A 41 11.17 -13.05 -13.43
CA ARG A 41 10.31 -14.22 -13.22
C ARG A 41 8.92 -14.00 -13.83
N ALA A 42 8.36 -15.04 -14.45
CA ALA A 42 7.02 -15.00 -15.05
C ALA A 42 5.93 -14.82 -13.98
N TYR A 43 4.85 -14.12 -14.34
CA TYR A 43 3.72 -13.81 -13.46
C TYR A 43 3.15 -15.07 -12.78
N ASP A 44 2.84 -16.10 -13.58
CA ASP A 44 2.20 -17.33 -13.07
C ASP A 44 3.10 -18.07 -12.08
N ASP A 45 4.40 -18.15 -12.35
CA ASP A 45 5.35 -18.82 -11.45
C ASP A 45 5.56 -18.04 -10.14
N VAL A 46 5.40 -16.72 -10.18
CA VAL A 46 5.51 -15.85 -9.01
C VAL A 46 4.23 -15.92 -8.18
N LEU A 47 3.07 -15.96 -8.83
CA LEU A 47 1.77 -16.16 -8.18
C LEU A 47 1.71 -17.51 -7.47
N ALA A 48 2.11 -18.59 -8.14
CA ALA A 48 2.15 -19.93 -7.56
C ALA A 48 3.08 -20.00 -6.33
N GLU A 49 4.23 -19.32 -6.39
CA GLU A 49 5.14 -19.21 -5.25
C GLU A 49 4.54 -18.39 -4.11
N ALA A 50 3.89 -17.26 -4.41
CA ALA A 50 3.19 -16.45 -3.41
C ALA A 50 2.08 -17.26 -2.71
N GLN A 51 1.35 -18.11 -3.43
CA GLN A 51 0.35 -19.02 -2.87
C GLN A 51 1.00 -20.08 -1.95
N ARG A 52 2.09 -20.70 -2.39
CA ARG A 52 2.83 -21.70 -1.61
C ARG A 52 3.38 -21.13 -0.30
N LEU A 53 3.82 -19.88 -0.31
CA LEU A 53 4.32 -19.17 0.87
C LEU A 53 3.22 -18.58 1.74
N GLY A 54 1.95 -18.68 1.32
CA GLY A 54 0.81 -18.13 2.06
C GLY A 54 0.68 -16.61 1.98
N TYR A 55 1.32 -15.97 1.00
CA TYR A 55 1.11 -14.55 0.70
C TYR A 55 -0.17 -14.32 -0.12
N ALA A 56 -0.48 -15.22 -1.05
CA ALA A 56 -1.71 -15.17 -1.85
C ALA A 56 -2.63 -16.34 -1.49
N GLU A 57 -3.94 -16.11 -1.55
CA GLU A 57 -4.94 -17.18 -1.43
C GLU A 57 -5.10 -17.95 -2.75
N ALA A 58 -5.86 -19.06 -2.72
CA ALA A 58 -6.15 -19.86 -3.92
C ALA A 58 -6.86 -19.04 -5.00
N ASP A 59 -7.78 -18.15 -4.58
CA ASP A 59 -8.30 -17.07 -5.41
C ASP A 59 -7.60 -15.76 -5.05
N PRO A 60 -6.64 -15.28 -5.87
CA PRO A 60 -5.86 -14.09 -5.57
C PRO A 60 -6.55 -12.79 -6.02
N THR A 61 -7.80 -12.84 -6.51
CA THR A 61 -8.51 -11.71 -7.15
C THR A 61 -8.51 -10.46 -6.27
N ALA A 62 -8.73 -10.60 -4.96
CA ALA A 62 -8.72 -9.45 -4.05
C ALA A 62 -7.37 -8.71 -4.03
N ASP A 63 -6.26 -9.45 -4.17
CA ASP A 63 -4.91 -8.89 -4.19
C ASP A 63 -4.56 -8.35 -5.59
N VAL A 64 -4.54 -9.23 -6.60
CA VAL A 64 -3.95 -8.93 -7.91
C VAL A 64 -4.78 -7.96 -8.73
N ASP A 65 -6.08 -7.84 -8.46
CA ASP A 65 -6.96 -6.84 -9.07
C ASP A 65 -7.04 -5.54 -8.26
N GLY A 66 -6.34 -5.46 -7.11
CA GLY A 66 -6.17 -4.24 -6.33
C GLY A 66 -7.30 -3.92 -5.34
N TRP A 67 -8.27 -4.81 -5.16
CA TRP A 67 -9.44 -4.58 -4.29
C TRP A 67 -9.09 -4.49 -2.80
N ASP A 68 -8.14 -5.28 -2.32
CA ASP A 68 -7.63 -5.19 -0.94
C ASP A 68 -6.96 -3.83 -0.69
N ALA A 69 -6.14 -3.37 -1.64
CA ALA A 69 -5.52 -2.05 -1.57
C ALA A 69 -6.58 -0.93 -1.62
N ALA A 70 -7.62 -1.08 -2.45
CA ALA A 70 -8.72 -0.12 -2.55
C ALA A 70 -9.50 -0.02 -1.23
N GLY A 71 -9.86 -1.15 -0.62
CA GLY A 71 -10.53 -1.15 0.68
C GLY A 71 -9.71 -0.45 1.77
N LYS A 72 -8.41 -0.71 1.82
CA LYS A 72 -7.48 -0.03 2.75
C LYS A 72 -7.36 1.47 2.47
N LEU A 73 -7.35 1.87 1.20
CA LEU A 73 -7.30 3.26 0.79
C LEU A 73 -8.57 4.01 1.21
N LEU A 74 -9.76 3.41 1.04
CA LEU A 74 -11.03 4.03 1.45
C LEU A 74 -11.04 4.36 2.95
N ILE A 75 -10.54 3.44 3.78
CA ILE A 75 -10.45 3.65 5.24
C ILE A 75 -9.47 4.79 5.55
N LEU A 76 -8.28 4.77 4.95
CA LEU A 76 -7.27 5.82 5.15
C LEU A 76 -7.76 7.20 4.69
N ALA A 77 -8.29 7.28 3.47
CA ALA A 77 -8.80 8.51 2.88
C ALA A 77 -9.97 9.08 3.70
N SER A 78 -10.90 8.22 4.15
CA SER A 78 -12.02 8.67 4.97
C SER A 78 -11.58 9.18 6.34
N ALA A 79 -10.55 8.57 6.93
CA ALA A 79 -9.98 9.03 8.19
C ALA A 79 -9.21 10.36 8.06
N LEU A 80 -8.64 10.65 6.89
CA LEU A 80 -7.85 11.84 6.63
C LEU A 80 -8.68 13.06 6.21
N PHE A 81 -9.62 12.87 5.29
CA PHE A 81 -10.25 13.98 4.56
C PHE A 81 -11.63 14.35 5.08
N GLY A 82 -12.07 13.77 6.21
CA GLY A 82 -13.32 14.14 6.87
C GLY A 82 -14.59 13.86 6.07
N ARG A 83 -14.51 13.09 4.99
CA ARG A 83 -15.66 12.59 4.21
C ARG A 83 -15.58 11.09 4.04
N THR A 84 -16.72 10.43 3.90
CA THR A 84 -16.75 9.00 3.56
C THR A 84 -16.45 8.82 2.07
N PHE A 85 -15.38 8.10 1.77
CA PHE A 85 -15.08 7.63 0.41
C PHE A 85 -15.81 6.31 0.15
N LYS A 86 -16.25 6.13 -1.09
CA LYS A 86 -16.88 4.91 -1.61
C LYS A 86 -16.04 4.34 -2.75
N LEU A 87 -16.27 3.07 -3.10
CA LEU A 87 -15.59 2.46 -4.24
C LEU A 87 -15.78 3.24 -5.54
N ALA A 88 -16.95 3.88 -5.73
CA ALA A 88 -17.20 4.73 -6.89
C ALA A 88 -16.33 6.00 -6.96
N ASP A 89 -15.65 6.37 -5.88
CA ASP A 89 -14.66 7.46 -5.85
C ASP A 89 -13.26 7.01 -6.30
N LEU A 90 -13.06 5.71 -6.62
CA LEU A 90 -11.77 5.11 -6.98
C LEU A 90 -11.79 4.49 -8.39
N ASP A 91 -10.75 4.75 -9.19
CA ASP A 91 -10.39 3.90 -10.34
C ASP A 91 -9.46 2.78 -9.85
N VAL A 92 -9.79 1.52 -10.16
CA VAL A 92 -9.07 0.34 -9.63
C VAL A 92 -8.60 -0.53 -10.78
N ARG A 93 -7.28 -0.71 -10.87
CA ARG A 93 -6.60 -1.56 -11.85
C ARG A 93 -5.53 -2.39 -11.16
N GLY A 94 -5.54 -3.68 -11.48
CA GLY A 94 -4.61 -4.66 -10.95
C GLY A 94 -3.24 -4.67 -11.60
N ILE A 95 -2.48 -5.71 -11.29
CA ILE A 95 -1.13 -5.96 -11.85
C ILE A 95 -1.11 -7.02 -12.96
N ARG A 96 -2.26 -7.59 -13.35
CA ARG A 96 -2.35 -8.73 -14.27
C ARG A 96 -1.73 -8.47 -15.64
N ASP A 97 -1.86 -7.25 -16.13
CA ASP A 97 -1.40 -6.87 -17.48
C ASP A 97 0.10 -6.51 -17.52
N LEU A 98 0.80 -6.54 -16.39
CA LEU A 98 2.23 -6.24 -16.34
C LEU A 98 3.07 -7.48 -16.67
N THR A 99 4.00 -7.33 -17.60
CA THR A 99 4.94 -8.39 -17.96
C THR A 99 6.30 -8.20 -17.26
N PRO A 100 7.09 -9.28 -17.07
CA PRO A 100 8.46 -9.16 -16.58
C PRO A 100 9.34 -8.27 -17.47
N GLU A 101 9.06 -8.21 -18.77
CA GLU A 101 9.71 -7.32 -19.74
C GLU A 101 9.41 -5.86 -19.42
N ASP A 102 8.16 -5.50 -19.12
CA ASP A 102 7.77 -4.13 -18.74
C ASP A 102 8.51 -3.68 -17.47
N LEU A 103 8.61 -4.57 -16.48
CA LEU A 103 9.28 -4.26 -15.22
C LEU A 103 10.78 -4.11 -15.40
N ARG A 104 11.42 -4.97 -16.20
CA ARG A 104 12.85 -4.87 -16.51
C ARG A 104 13.18 -3.62 -17.33
N ALA A 105 12.32 -3.25 -18.28
CA ALA A 105 12.46 -2.02 -19.04
C ALA A 105 12.39 -0.79 -18.11
N ALA A 106 11.40 -0.74 -17.22
CA ALA A 106 11.31 0.33 -16.23
C ALA A 106 12.55 0.38 -15.31
N ALA A 107 13.04 -0.77 -14.85
CA ALA A 107 14.23 -0.86 -14.00
C ALA A 107 15.49 -0.34 -14.71
N ALA A 108 15.64 -0.61 -16.01
CA ALA A 108 16.75 -0.09 -16.81
C ALA A 108 16.72 1.45 -16.92
N ASP A 109 15.54 2.05 -16.89
CA ASP A 109 15.32 3.51 -16.90
C ASP A 109 15.41 4.16 -15.50
N GLY A 110 15.82 3.41 -14.47
CA GLY A 110 15.87 3.92 -13.10
C GLY A 110 14.47 4.14 -12.48
N MET A 111 13.48 3.39 -12.95
CA MET A 111 12.09 3.41 -12.48
C MET A 111 11.69 2.04 -11.94
N ARG A 112 10.66 1.98 -11.10
CA ARG A 112 10.09 0.72 -10.60
C ARG A 112 8.59 0.76 -10.62
N TYR A 113 7.96 -0.34 -11.04
CA TYR A 113 6.52 -0.50 -10.91
C TYR A 113 6.14 -0.85 -9.47
N LYS A 114 5.14 -0.15 -8.96
CA LYS A 114 4.47 -0.46 -7.69
C LYS A 114 2.96 -0.36 -7.89
N LEU A 115 2.19 -1.23 -7.24
CA LEU A 115 0.75 -1.03 -7.12
C LEU A 115 0.52 0.07 -6.09
N ILE A 116 0.22 1.28 -6.58
CA ILE A 116 0.04 2.47 -5.74
C ILE A 116 -1.45 2.73 -5.54
N ALA A 117 -1.84 2.76 -4.28
CA ALA A 117 -3.11 3.28 -3.83
C ALA A 117 -2.93 4.74 -3.41
N GLU A 118 -3.60 5.67 -4.06
CA GLU A 118 -3.49 7.10 -3.77
C GLU A 118 -4.84 7.81 -3.72
N ALA A 119 -4.97 8.77 -2.81
CA ALA A 119 -6.18 9.57 -2.67
C ALA A 119 -5.87 11.00 -2.24
N SER A 120 -6.73 11.91 -2.68
CA SER A 120 -6.85 13.29 -2.22
C SER A 120 -8.33 13.60 -1.93
N GLN A 121 -8.66 14.83 -1.52
CA GLN A 121 -10.06 15.22 -1.35
C GLN A 121 -10.91 14.98 -2.62
N ALA A 122 -10.32 15.08 -3.82
CA ALA A 122 -11.01 14.96 -5.09
C ALA A 122 -11.38 13.52 -5.50
N GLY A 123 -10.80 12.50 -4.86
CA GLY A 123 -10.95 11.10 -5.27
C GLY A 123 -9.63 10.34 -5.14
N GLY A 124 -9.58 9.13 -5.70
CA GLY A 124 -8.37 8.32 -5.67
C GLY A 124 -8.27 7.26 -6.75
N SER A 125 -7.20 6.50 -6.72
CA SER A 125 -7.01 5.35 -7.59
C SER A 125 -6.16 4.28 -6.92
N VAL A 126 -6.27 3.05 -7.42
CA VAL A 126 -5.34 1.95 -7.18
C VAL A 126 -4.89 1.44 -8.53
N GLN A 127 -3.62 1.61 -8.87
CA GLN A 127 -3.11 1.17 -10.18
C GLN A 127 -1.59 0.97 -10.14
N PRO A 128 -1.03 0.19 -11.08
CA PRO A 128 0.41 0.15 -11.25
C PRO A 128 0.97 1.50 -11.69
N VAL A 129 1.99 1.99 -10.99
CA VAL A 129 2.64 3.27 -11.27
C VAL A 129 4.15 3.06 -11.34
N LYS A 130 4.78 3.67 -12.36
CA LYS A 130 6.24 3.78 -12.45
C LYS A 130 6.73 4.90 -11.54
N LEU A 131 7.52 4.55 -10.54
CA LEU A 131 8.15 5.50 -9.62
C LEU A 131 9.64 5.56 -9.87
N PRO A 132 10.28 6.75 -9.82
CA PRO A 132 11.74 6.83 -9.85
C PRO A 132 12.33 6.13 -8.63
N VAL A 133 13.49 5.49 -8.79
CA VAL A 133 14.16 4.76 -7.69
C VAL A 133 14.50 5.65 -6.49
N SER A 134 14.56 6.96 -6.68
CA SER A 134 14.74 7.95 -5.59
C SER A 134 13.47 8.15 -4.75
N HIS A 135 12.29 7.76 -5.23
CA HIS A 135 11.05 7.89 -4.49
C HIS A 135 11.01 6.87 -3.34
N PRO A 136 10.66 7.27 -2.09
CA PRO A 136 10.67 6.36 -0.93
C PRO A 136 9.90 5.05 -1.14
N LEU A 137 8.70 5.12 -1.75
CA LEU A 137 7.89 3.93 -2.07
C LEU A 137 8.56 2.97 -3.09
N ALA A 138 9.44 3.45 -3.98
CA ALA A 138 10.11 2.59 -4.95
C ALA A 138 11.11 1.63 -4.28
N GLY A 139 11.66 2.01 -3.13
CA GLY A 139 12.58 1.20 -2.33
C GLY A 139 11.90 0.11 -1.49
N VAL A 140 10.57 0.12 -1.39
CA VAL A 140 9.82 -0.81 -0.53
C VAL A 140 9.60 -2.13 -1.28
N SER A 141 10.28 -3.19 -0.86
CA SER A 141 10.26 -4.49 -1.54
C SER A 141 9.71 -5.62 -0.66
N GLY A 142 9.41 -6.76 -1.30
CA GLY A 142 8.84 -7.93 -0.65
C GLY A 142 7.41 -7.70 -0.18
N ALA A 143 7.01 -8.36 0.91
CA ALA A 143 5.66 -8.26 1.48
C ALA A 143 5.46 -7.04 2.40
N ASN A 144 6.37 -6.05 2.34
CA ASN A 144 6.23 -4.83 3.13
C ASN A 144 5.21 -3.88 2.49
N ASN A 145 4.52 -3.15 3.35
CA ASN A 145 3.66 -2.05 2.98
C ASN A 145 4.34 -0.72 3.29
N ALA A 146 3.87 0.33 2.65
CA ALA A 146 4.27 1.69 2.98
C ALA A 146 3.16 2.69 2.68
N VAL A 147 3.18 3.81 3.38
CA VAL A 147 2.29 4.94 3.15
C VAL A 147 3.07 6.24 3.25
N THR A 148 2.85 7.14 2.31
CA THR A 148 3.37 8.49 2.26
C THR A 148 2.20 9.46 2.42
N PHE A 149 2.32 10.37 3.39
CA PHE A 149 1.40 11.48 3.57
C PHE A 149 2.09 12.75 3.08
N THR A 150 1.49 13.44 2.12
CA THR A 150 1.98 14.73 1.63
C THR A 150 1.35 15.84 2.46
N THR A 151 2.21 16.59 3.17
CA THR A 151 1.80 17.63 4.12
C THR A 151 2.28 19.00 3.66
N ASP A 152 1.56 20.05 4.07
CA ASP A 152 1.91 21.45 3.82
C ASP A 152 3.17 21.92 4.58
N VAL A 153 3.42 21.35 5.77
CA VAL A 153 4.53 21.77 6.64
C VAL A 153 5.78 20.91 6.49
N LEU A 154 5.65 19.59 6.50
CA LEU A 154 6.78 18.65 6.54
C LEU A 154 7.16 18.11 5.16
N GLY A 155 6.38 18.45 4.13
CA GLY A 155 6.44 17.75 2.85
C GLY A 155 5.96 16.30 3.00
N ASP A 156 6.66 15.38 2.35
CA ASP A 156 6.30 13.96 2.35
C ASP A 156 6.82 13.22 3.59
N VAL A 157 5.92 12.61 4.34
CA VAL A 157 6.23 11.73 5.47
C VAL A 157 5.90 10.29 5.10
N THR A 158 6.93 9.44 4.99
CA THR A 158 6.76 8.02 4.62
C THR A 158 6.94 7.09 5.81
N LEU A 159 5.97 6.20 6.01
CA LEU A 159 6.00 5.13 7.00
C LEU A 159 6.07 3.78 6.27
N VAL A 160 7.08 2.97 6.60
CA VAL A 160 7.29 1.62 6.05
C VAL A 160 7.16 0.60 7.17
N GLY A 161 6.51 -0.52 6.88
CA GLY A 161 6.41 -1.63 7.83
C GLY A 161 5.68 -2.83 7.25
N VAL A 162 5.55 -3.87 8.06
CA VAL A 162 4.90 -5.10 7.62
C VAL A 162 3.40 -4.90 7.41
N GLY A 163 2.90 -5.39 6.27
CA GLY A 163 1.51 -5.20 5.85
C GLY A 163 0.52 -6.22 6.40
N ALA A 164 1.02 -7.38 6.81
CA ALA A 164 0.27 -8.57 7.20
C ALA A 164 1.02 -9.37 8.29
N GLY A 165 0.35 -10.37 8.86
CA GLY A 165 0.91 -11.27 9.88
C GLY A 165 0.11 -11.28 11.18
N GLY A 166 -0.06 -12.48 11.77
CA GLY A 166 -0.89 -12.67 12.95
C GLY A 166 -0.38 -11.92 14.19
N LEU A 167 0.92 -11.99 14.45
CA LEU A 167 1.54 -11.30 15.60
C LEU A 167 1.40 -9.78 15.49
N GLN A 168 1.65 -9.22 14.31
CA GLN A 168 1.62 -7.77 14.11
C GLN A 168 0.20 -7.23 14.03
N THR A 169 -0.74 -8.02 13.51
CA THR A 169 -2.18 -7.72 13.64
C THR A 169 -2.63 -7.77 15.09
N GLY A 170 -2.18 -8.77 15.88
CA GLY A 170 -2.42 -8.84 17.32
C GLY A 170 -1.85 -7.64 18.08
N PHE A 171 -0.66 -7.16 17.72
CA PHE A 171 -0.09 -5.92 18.25
C PHE A 171 -0.97 -4.70 17.94
N ALA A 172 -1.53 -4.60 16.74
CA ALA A 172 -2.44 -3.51 16.38
C ALA A 172 -3.65 -3.45 17.31
N VAL A 173 -4.31 -4.60 17.52
CA VAL A 173 -5.47 -4.74 18.41
C VAL A 173 -5.11 -4.39 19.85
N LEU A 174 -4.01 -4.95 20.37
CA LEU A 174 -3.54 -4.64 21.72
C LEU A 174 -3.24 -3.14 21.90
N SER A 175 -2.59 -2.53 20.91
CA SER A 175 -2.27 -1.10 20.95
C SER A 175 -3.54 -0.23 20.98
N ASP A 176 -4.60 -0.63 20.27
CA ASP A 176 -5.90 0.06 20.29
C ASP A 176 -6.59 -0.10 21.64
N LEU A 177 -6.60 -1.30 22.21
CA LEU A 177 -7.16 -1.56 23.55
C LEU A 177 -6.47 -0.73 24.64
N LEU A 178 -5.14 -0.64 24.59
CA LEU A 178 -4.37 0.18 25.52
C LEU A 178 -4.65 1.68 25.34
N ALA A 179 -4.85 2.14 24.10
CA ALA A 179 -5.23 3.53 23.84
C ALA A 179 -6.62 3.83 24.42
N LEU A 180 -7.61 2.97 24.20
CA LEU A 180 -8.94 3.09 24.79
C LEU A 180 -8.88 3.16 26.32
N HIS A 181 -8.08 2.30 26.96
CA HIS A 181 -7.93 2.30 28.41
C HIS A 181 -7.29 3.59 28.96
N ARG A 182 -6.33 4.20 28.25
CA ARG A 182 -5.72 5.48 28.67
C ARG A 182 -6.65 6.68 28.54
N HIS A 183 -7.68 6.58 27.71
CA HIS A 183 -8.65 7.64 27.44
C HIS A 183 -10.04 7.37 28.05
N ALA A 184 -10.16 6.35 28.90
CA ALA A 184 -11.35 6.05 29.70
C ALA A 184 -11.27 6.77 31.06
#